data_AF-C5KKY7-F1
#
_entry.id   AF-C5KKY7-F1
#
_cell.length_a   1.000
_cell.length_b   1.000
_cell.length_c   1.000
_cell.angle_alpha   90.00
_cell.angle_beta   90.00
_cell.angle_gamma   90.00
#
_symmetry.space_group_name_H-M   'P 1'
#
loop_
_entity.id
_entity.type
_entity.pdbx_description
1 polymer ?
#
loop_
_entity_poly.entity_id
_entity_poly.type
_entity_poly.pdbx_seq_one_letter_code
_entity_poly.pdbx_strand_id
1 'polypeptide(L)'
;MKTQLEGIPKAPSLSNAPLIIQPLYDYGAKHFALAVRNHEGLVLYLDSALGMNAIPGPMREVMTAIFGKGTKCVCLRTQQQTPGSANCGLFTLAWATEYALQRATVDPEKATYDEEKMRDHAVRCLQEKRLKPFPRKRGRPGKNNRLQGRMDIEL
;
A
#
# COMPACT_ATOMS: atom_id res chain seq x y z
N MET A 1 49.81 1.96 -24.50
CA MET A 1 48.63 1.08 -24.57
C MET A 1 48.04 0.96 -23.18
N LYS A 2 46.92 1.64 -22.91
CA LYS A 2 46.10 1.44 -21.70
C LYS A 2 44.71 1.01 -22.20
N THR A 3 44.37 -0.25 -21.97
CA THR A 3 43.07 -0.83 -22.31
C THR A 3 42.02 -0.25 -21.38
N GLN A 4 41.19 0.64 -21.92
CA GLN A 4 39.98 1.12 -21.27
C GLN A 4 38.95 -0.02 -21.41
N LEU A 5 38.59 -0.66 -20.30
CA LEU A 5 37.52 -1.65 -20.24
C LEU A 5 36.18 -0.92 -20.49
N GLU A 6 35.81 -0.80 -21.76
CA GLU A 6 34.44 -0.55 -22.16
C GLU A 6 33.63 -1.83 -21.96
N GLY A 7 32.45 -1.73 -21.35
CA GLY A 7 31.47 -2.82 -21.36
C GLY A 7 30.93 -3.30 -20.02
N ILE A 8 30.97 -2.51 -18.94
CA ILE A 8 30.02 -2.72 -17.85
C ILE A 8 28.80 -1.84 -18.13
N PRO A 9 27.62 -2.41 -18.45
CA PRO A 9 26.39 -1.64 -18.47
C PRO A 9 26.28 -0.97 -17.11
N LYS A 10 26.27 0.37 -17.11
CA LYS A 10 25.91 1.13 -15.91
C LYS A 10 24.58 0.54 -15.45
N ALA A 11 24.56 -0.06 -14.26
CA ALA A 11 23.35 -0.63 -13.69
C ALA A 11 22.21 0.38 -13.91
N PRO A 12 21.03 -0.05 -14.39
CA PRO A 12 19.93 0.88 -14.64
C PRO A 12 19.77 1.71 -13.39
N SER A 13 19.91 3.04 -13.53
CA SER A 13 19.85 3.95 -12.40
C SER A 13 18.58 3.62 -11.64
N LEU A 14 18.72 3.05 -10.44
CA LEU A 14 17.62 2.80 -9.52
C LEU A 14 16.81 4.09 -9.49
N SER A 15 15.60 4.03 -10.00
CA SER A 15 14.86 5.22 -10.42
C SER A 15 14.76 6.21 -9.27
N ASN A 16 15.01 7.50 -9.51
CA ASN A 16 14.66 8.57 -8.58
C ASN A 16 13.15 8.89 -8.69
N ALA A 17 12.30 7.87 -8.89
CA ALA A 17 10.88 8.11 -9.08
C ALA A 17 10.29 8.70 -7.79
N PRO A 18 9.42 9.73 -7.88
CA PRO A 18 8.78 10.26 -6.70
C PRO A 18 7.87 9.18 -6.08
N LEU A 19 7.88 9.11 -4.75
CA LEU A 19 6.88 8.35 -3.99
C LEU A 19 5.50 8.93 -4.31
N ILE A 20 4.61 8.12 -4.86
CA ILE A 20 3.21 8.50 -5.07
C ILE A 20 2.36 7.73 -4.08
N ILE A 21 1.53 8.43 -3.32
CA ILE A 21 0.53 7.85 -2.41
C ILE A 21 -0.83 8.25 -2.96
N GLN A 22 -1.56 7.29 -3.52
CA GLN A 22 -2.79 7.54 -4.26
C GLN A 22 -3.95 6.73 -3.65
N PRO A 23 -4.80 7.35 -2.83
CA PRO A 23 -6.10 6.78 -2.49
C PRO A 23 -6.92 6.57 -3.76
N LEU A 24 -7.56 5.40 -3.85
CA LEU A 24 -8.43 5.00 -4.94
C LEU A 24 -9.84 4.83 -4.40
N TYR A 25 -10.84 5.14 -5.23
CA TYR A 25 -12.24 4.95 -4.89
C TYR A 25 -12.96 4.23 -6.03
N ASP A 26 -13.57 3.09 -5.71
CA ASP A 26 -14.49 2.40 -6.61
C ASP A 26 -15.90 2.89 -6.29
N TYR A 27 -16.50 3.62 -7.23
CA TYR A 27 -17.86 4.15 -7.11
C TYR A 27 -18.94 3.06 -7.09
N GLY A 28 -18.71 1.94 -7.77
CA GLY A 28 -19.66 0.83 -7.81
C GLY A 28 -19.70 0.10 -6.46
N ALA A 29 -18.53 -0.33 -5.98
CA ALA A 29 -18.40 -0.99 -4.68
C ALA A 29 -18.49 -0.02 -3.48
N LYS A 30 -18.42 1.29 -3.72
CA LYS A 30 -18.31 2.35 -2.71
C LYS A 30 -17.16 2.10 -1.74
N HIS A 31 -16.01 1.72 -2.28
CA HIS A 31 -14.89 1.19 -1.51
C HIS A 31 -13.60 1.98 -1.75
N PHE A 32 -12.85 2.21 -0.67
CA PHE A 32 -11.54 2.85 -0.73
C PHE A 32 -10.42 1.81 -0.63
N ALA A 33 -9.41 1.98 -1.47
CA ALA A 33 -8.14 1.26 -1.41
C ALA A 33 -6.97 2.23 -1.58
N LEU A 34 -5.74 1.75 -1.41
CA LEU A 34 -4.54 2.54 -1.61
C LEU A 34 -3.65 1.94 -2.69
N ALA A 35 -3.19 2.77 -3.62
CA ALA A 35 -2.05 2.48 -4.47
C ALA A 35 -0.85 3.35 -4.07
N VAL A 36 0.34 2.74 -3.99
CA VAL A 36 1.59 3.43 -3.69
C VAL A 36 2.63 3.09 -4.73
N ARG A 37 3.15 4.07 -5.48
CA ARG A 37 4.32 3.86 -6.34
C ARG A 37 5.58 4.15 -5.54
N ASN A 38 6.43 3.15 -5.33
CA ASN A 38 7.68 3.31 -4.61
C ASN A 38 8.75 4.01 -5.49
N HIS A 39 9.92 4.28 -4.91
CA HIS A 39 11.02 4.91 -5.63
C HIS A 39 11.57 4.05 -6.78
N GLU A 40 11.40 2.73 -6.74
CA GLU A 40 11.79 1.80 -7.81
C GLU A 40 10.77 1.75 -8.97
N GLY A 41 9.69 2.52 -8.89
CA GLY A 41 8.61 2.52 -9.89
C GLY A 41 7.61 1.38 -9.75
N LEU A 42 7.74 0.51 -8.74
CA LEU A 42 6.79 -0.56 -8.44
C LEU A 42 5.53 0.00 -7.77
N VAL A 43 4.36 -0.41 -8.24
CA VAL A 43 3.08 -0.03 -7.62
C VAL A 43 2.63 -1.09 -6.62
N LEU A 44 2.36 -0.68 -5.39
CA LEU A 44 1.83 -1.52 -4.33
C LEU A 44 0.34 -1.23 -4.18
N TYR A 45 -0.50 -2.25 -4.22
CA TYR A 45 -1.94 -2.15 -3.96
C TYR A 45 -2.24 -2.70 -2.57
N LEU A 46 -2.92 -1.90 -1.74
CA LEU A 46 -3.32 -2.24 -0.37
C LEU A 46 -4.83 -2.08 -0.23
N ASP A 47 -5.49 -3.14 0.18
CA ASP A 47 -6.94 -3.21 0.23
C ASP A 47 -7.40 -3.92 1.52
N SER A 48 -8.33 -3.27 2.25
CA SER A 48 -8.93 -3.80 3.47
C SER A 48 -10.25 -4.52 3.23
N ALA A 49 -10.71 -4.66 1.98
CA ALA A 49 -11.90 -5.44 1.66
C ALA A 49 -11.73 -6.93 2.01
N LEU A 50 -12.82 -7.52 2.51
CA LEU A 50 -12.83 -8.92 2.92
C LEU A 50 -12.55 -9.88 1.75
N GLY A 51 -11.75 -10.91 2.01
CA GLY A 51 -11.46 -11.98 1.05
C GLY A 51 -10.65 -11.55 -0.18
N MET A 52 -10.24 -10.28 -0.28
CA MET A 52 -9.52 -9.78 -1.45
C MET A 52 -8.03 -10.11 -1.37
N ASN A 53 -7.56 -10.93 -2.31
CA ASN A 53 -6.14 -11.23 -2.55
C ASN A 53 -5.68 -10.79 -3.95
N ALA A 54 -6.52 -10.02 -4.65
CA ALA A 54 -6.30 -9.58 -6.01
C ALA A 54 -6.88 -8.17 -6.20
N ILE A 55 -6.41 -7.47 -7.23
CA ILE A 55 -6.91 -6.14 -7.60
C ILE A 55 -8.23 -6.32 -8.37
N PRO A 56 -9.36 -5.76 -7.88
CA PRO A 56 -10.64 -5.78 -8.61
C PRO A 56 -10.51 -5.18 -10.01
N GLY A 57 -11.31 -5.67 -10.97
CA GLY A 57 -11.32 -5.15 -12.35
C GLY A 57 -11.45 -3.62 -12.45
N PRO A 58 -12.46 -2.99 -11.81
CA PRO A 58 -12.61 -1.54 -11.81
C PRO A 58 -11.40 -0.81 -11.21
N MET A 59 -10.84 -1.32 -10.11
CA MET A 59 -9.64 -0.73 -9.50
C MET A 59 -8.43 -0.87 -10.43
N ARG A 60 -8.30 -1.98 -11.16
CA ARG A 60 -7.24 -2.18 -12.16
C ARG A 60 -7.34 -1.12 -13.25
N GLU A 61 -8.54 -0.87 -13.80
CA GLU A 61 -8.74 0.16 -14.82
C GLU A 61 -8.31 1.55 -14.34
N VAL A 62 -8.70 1.92 -13.10
CA VAL A 62 -8.28 3.18 -12.48
C VAL A 62 -6.75 3.22 -12.32
N MET A 63 -6.14 2.13 -11.85
CA MET A 63 -4.69 2.04 -11.69
C MET A 63 -3.95 2.13 -13.03
N THR A 64 -4.43 1.46 -14.08
CA THR A 64 -3.86 1.54 -15.43
C THR A 64 -3.95 2.97 -15.98
N ALA A 65 -5.05 3.69 -15.71
CA ALA A 65 -5.19 5.09 -16.11
C ALA A 65 -4.22 6.03 -15.39
N ILE A 66 -3.92 5.78 -14.11
CA ILE A 66 -3.04 6.63 -13.29
C ILE A 66 -1.56 6.31 -13.52
N PHE A 67 -1.21 5.03 -13.54
CA PHE A 67 0.18 4.58 -13.55
C PHE A 67 0.68 4.16 -14.94
N GLY A 68 -0.22 3.92 -15.88
CA GLY A 68 0.09 3.49 -17.24
C GLY A 68 0.10 1.97 -17.40
N LYS A 69 -0.32 1.52 -18.58
CA LYS A 69 -0.29 0.12 -19.00
C LYS A 69 1.13 -0.43 -19.00
N GLY A 70 1.29 -1.68 -18.58
CA GLY A 70 2.58 -2.36 -18.45
C GLY A 70 3.30 -2.08 -17.12
N THR A 71 2.70 -1.29 -16.23
CA THR A 71 3.30 -0.98 -14.93
C THR A 71 3.25 -2.21 -14.03
N LYS A 72 4.40 -2.56 -13.45
CA LYS A 72 4.49 -3.64 -12.46
C LYS A 72 3.73 -3.27 -11.19
N CYS A 73 2.89 -4.18 -10.72
CA CYS A 73 2.11 -4.00 -9.52
C CYS A 73 2.14 -5.25 -8.63
N VAL A 74 2.09 -5.05 -7.32
CA VAL A 74 1.98 -6.11 -6.31
C VAL A 74 0.77 -5.82 -5.43
N CYS A 75 -0.13 -6.80 -5.33
CA CYS A 75 -1.21 -6.77 -4.33
C CYS A 75 -0.65 -7.26 -2.98
N LEU A 76 -0.60 -6.38 -1.99
CA LEU A 76 -0.12 -6.70 -0.65
C LEU A 76 -1.27 -7.18 0.22
N ARG A 77 -1.01 -8.22 1.02
CA ARG A 77 -1.95 -8.64 2.06
C ARG A 77 -1.86 -7.66 3.23
N THR A 78 -3.02 -7.21 3.67
CA THR A 78 -3.15 -6.30 4.81
C THR A 78 -4.27 -6.77 5.73
N GLN A 79 -4.37 -6.18 6.91
CA GLN A 79 -5.55 -6.39 7.75
C GLN A 79 -6.81 -5.99 6.97
N GLN A 80 -7.74 -6.93 6.86
CA GLN A 80 -9.08 -6.67 6.35
C GLN A 80 -9.92 -6.00 7.44
N GLN A 81 -10.81 -5.11 7.02
CA GLN A 81 -11.75 -4.43 7.91
C GLN A 81 -12.77 -5.42 8.48
N THR A 82 -13.35 -5.07 9.63
CA THR A 82 -14.44 -5.86 10.21
C THR A 82 -15.61 -5.97 9.22
N PRO A 83 -16.21 -7.17 9.03
CA PRO A 83 -17.36 -7.35 8.14
C PRO A 83 -18.51 -6.39 8.45
N GLY A 84 -19.06 -5.79 7.39
CA GLY A 84 -20.14 -4.80 7.50
C GLY A 84 -19.69 -3.41 7.99
N SER A 85 -18.41 -3.21 8.33
CA SER A 85 -17.90 -1.89 8.69
C SER A 85 -17.69 -0.99 7.47
N ALA A 86 -17.80 0.33 7.69
CA ALA A 86 -17.45 1.36 6.71
C ALA A 86 -16.07 1.97 7.01
N ASN A 87 -15.08 1.10 7.29
CA ASN A 87 -13.75 1.50 7.74
C ASN A 87 -12.70 1.56 6.61
N CYS A 88 -13.03 1.22 5.37
CA CYS A 88 -12.09 1.19 4.23
C CYS A 88 -11.31 2.51 4.05
N GLY A 89 -11.98 3.65 4.24
CA GLY A 89 -11.34 4.97 4.22
C GLY A 89 -10.32 5.15 5.36
N LEU A 90 -10.61 4.64 6.57
CA LEU A 90 -9.68 4.71 7.72
C LEU A 90 -8.46 3.82 7.49
N PHE A 91 -8.63 2.62 6.94
CA PHE A 91 -7.51 1.74 6.57
C PHE A 91 -6.63 2.36 5.47
N THR A 92 -7.26 2.94 4.44
CA THR A 92 -6.57 3.66 3.38
C THR A 92 -5.74 4.82 3.94
N LEU A 93 -6.31 5.62 4.85
CA LEU A 93 -5.59 6.71 5.53
C LEU A 93 -4.45 6.20 6.43
N ALA A 94 -4.66 5.10 7.13
CA ALA A 94 -3.64 4.50 7.98
C ALA A 94 -2.42 4.08 7.16
N TRP A 95 -2.64 3.35 6.06
CA TRP A 95 -1.57 2.98 5.14
C TRP A 95 -0.90 4.18 4.50
N ALA A 96 -1.68 5.15 3.99
CA ALA A 96 -1.15 6.37 3.41
C ALA A 96 -0.24 7.11 4.41
N THR A 97 -0.62 7.13 5.69
CA THR A 97 0.16 7.75 6.76
C THR A 97 1.49 7.03 7.00
N GLU A 98 1.52 5.69 6.98
CA GLU A 98 2.78 4.93 7.14
C GLU A 98 3.76 5.23 6.00
N TYR A 99 3.29 5.29 4.76
CA TYR A 99 4.14 5.64 3.62
C TYR A 99 4.58 7.11 3.64
N ALA A 100 3.67 8.03 3.98
CA ALA A 100 3.98 9.46 4.04
C ALA A 100 5.04 9.79 5.11
N LEU A 101 4.99 9.09 6.25
CA LEU A 101 5.96 9.24 7.33
C LEU A 101 7.23 8.38 7.12
N GLN A 102 7.39 7.77 5.94
CA GLN A 102 8.51 6.88 5.59
C GLN A 102 8.71 5.74 6.61
N ARG A 103 7.63 5.25 7.20
CA ARG A 103 7.62 4.12 8.14
C ARG A 103 7.42 2.78 7.43
N ALA A 104 7.93 2.67 6.20
CA ALA A 104 7.84 1.49 5.36
C ALA A 104 8.52 0.23 5.95
N THR A 105 9.12 0.31 7.14
CA THR A 105 9.59 -0.85 7.92
C THR A 105 8.45 -1.68 8.52
N VAL A 106 7.21 -1.18 8.44
CA VAL A 106 6.03 -1.96 8.82
C VAL A 106 5.68 -2.91 7.70
N ASP A 107 5.88 -4.20 7.95
CA ASP A 107 5.37 -5.28 7.13
C ASP A 107 3.82 -5.26 7.11
N PRO A 108 3.18 -5.03 5.94
CA PRO A 108 1.73 -4.92 5.87
C PRO A 108 0.97 -6.17 6.28
N GLU A 109 1.60 -7.34 6.16
CA GLU A 109 0.99 -8.61 6.55
C GLU A 109 0.96 -8.80 8.08
N LYS A 110 1.82 -8.08 8.80
CA LYS A 110 1.96 -8.19 10.27
C LYS A 110 1.32 -7.02 11.02
N ALA A 111 0.93 -5.96 10.31
CA ALA A 111 0.31 -4.81 10.94
C ALA A 111 -1.13 -5.13 11.34
N THR A 112 -1.47 -4.82 12.60
CA THR A 112 -2.84 -4.92 13.09
C THR A 112 -3.26 -3.59 13.73
N TYR A 113 -4.02 -2.79 12.99
CA TYR A 113 -4.67 -1.59 13.44
C TYR A 113 -5.78 -1.88 14.46
N ASP A 114 -5.92 -0.97 15.41
CA ASP A 114 -6.99 -0.98 16.41
C ASP A 114 -8.20 -0.23 15.86
N GLU A 115 -9.04 -0.92 15.06
CA GLU A 115 -10.16 -0.33 14.30
C GLU A 115 -11.05 0.61 15.12
N GLU A 116 -11.39 0.21 16.36
CA GLU A 116 -12.24 0.97 17.26
C GLU A 116 -11.66 2.36 17.58
N LYS A 117 -10.33 2.50 17.58
CA LYS A 117 -9.63 3.75 17.89
C LYS A 117 -9.28 4.58 16.66
N MET A 118 -9.40 4.01 15.45
CA MET A 118 -8.93 4.67 14.22
C MET A 118 -9.72 5.95 13.91
N ARG A 119 -11.05 5.94 14.13
CA ARG A 119 -11.92 7.08 13.81
C ARG A 119 -11.58 8.30 14.66
N ASP A 120 -11.56 8.13 15.98
CA ASP A 120 -11.21 9.19 16.92
C ASP A 120 -9.78 9.71 16.69
N HIS A 121 -8.86 8.80 16.36
CA HIS A 121 -7.50 9.18 16.00
C HIS A 121 -7.45 10.04 14.74
N ALA A 122 -8.18 9.68 13.69
CA ALA A 122 -8.25 10.45 12.45
C ALA A 122 -8.80 11.86 12.70
N VAL A 123 -9.89 11.97 13.48
CA VAL A 123 -10.47 13.27 13.87
C VAL A 123 -9.44 14.13 14.59
N ARG A 124 -8.72 13.58 15.58
CA ARG A 124 -7.66 14.31 16.30
C ARG A 124 -6.53 14.75 15.36
N CYS A 125 -6.08 13.90 14.44
CA CYS A 125 -5.03 14.27 13.48
C CYS A 125 -5.46 15.45 12.60
N LEU A 126 -6.72 15.48 12.16
CA LEU A 126 -7.26 16.57 11.35
C LEU A 126 -7.39 17.86 12.16
N GLN A 127 -7.91 17.79 13.39
CA GLN A 127 -8.05 18.94 14.30
C GLN A 127 -6.68 19.55 14.65
N GLU A 128 -5.69 18.70 14.94
CA GLU A 128 -4.32 19.12 15.24
C GLU A 128 -3.52 19.52 13.98
N LYS A 129 -4.09 19.33 12.77
CA LYS A 129 -3.40 19.50 11.47
C LYS A 129 -2.05 18.76 11.42
N ARG A 130 -2.00 17.58 12.03
CA ARG A 130 -0.77 16.81 12.19
C ARG A 130 -0.98 15.33 11.96
N LEU A 131 -0.28 14.79 10.97
CA LEU A 131 -0.28 13.37 10.68
C LEU A 131 0.48 12.60 11.77
N LYS A 132 -0.14 11.54 12.28
CA LYS A 132 0.43 10.60 13.25
C LYS A 132 0.10 9.17 12.84
N PRO A 133 0.99 8.21 13.07
CA PRO A 133 0.69 6.80 12.85
C PRO A 133 -0.60 6.38 13.54
N PHE A 134 -1.42 5.59 12.85
CA PHE A 134 -2.69 5.11 13.36
C PHE A 134 -2.49 4.08 14.49
N PRO A 135 -3.43 3.99 15.44
CA PRO A 135 -3.31 3.09 16.59
C PRO A 135 -3.30 1.64 16.15
N ARG A 136 -2.46 0.83 16.80
CA ARG A 136 -2.32 -0.61 16.55
C ARG A 136 -2.59 -1.41 17.82
N LYS A 137 -3.14 -2.61 17.65
CA LYS A 137 -3.21 -3.59 18.73
C LYS A 137 -1.79 -4.08 19.02
N ARG A 138 -1.44 -4.20 20.31
CA ARG A 138 -0.18 -4.85 20.71
C ARG A 138 -0.34 -6.35 20.46
N GLY A 139 0.15 -6.85 19.33
CA GLY A 139 0.18 -8.29 19.04
C GLY A 139 1.50 -8.91 19.50
N ARG A 140 1.45 -10.04 20.23
CA ARG A 140 2.59 -10.97 20.31
C ARG A 140 2.85 -11.51 18.89
N PRO A 141 4.11 -11.70 18.45
CA PRO A 141 4.37 -12.25 17.12
C PRO A 141 3.70 -13.62 17.01
N GLY A 142 2.69 -13.73 16.14
CA GLY A 142 2.01 -14.98 15.86
C GLY A 142 2.99 -15.98 15.29
N LYS A 143 3.06 -17.18 15.88
CA LYS A 143 3.82 -18.31 15.32
C LYS A 143 3.28 -18.63 13.92
N ASN A 144 4.21 -18.83 12.99
CA ASN A 144 4.03 -19.23 11.59
C ASN A 144 2.70 -19.92 11.27
N ASN A 145 2.03 -19.43 10.22
CA ASN A 145 1.33 -20.29 9.28
C ASN A 145 1.48 -19.73 7.86
N ARG A 146 2.27 -20.46 7.06
CA ARG A 146 2.43 -20.44 5.59
C ARG A 146 2.58 -19.09 4.89
N LEU A 147 3.82 -18.81 4.47
CA LEU A 147 4.13 -18.00 3.30
C LEU A 147 3.29 -18.50 2.12
N GLN A 148 2.29 -17.74 1.71
CA GLN A 148 1.50 -18.06 0.53
C GLN A 148 1.18 -16.74 -0.18
N GLY A 149 1.76 -16.53 -1.37
CA GLY A 149 1.26 -15.64 -2.42
C GLY A 149 1.43 -14.12 -2.24
N ARG A 150 2.59 -13.59 -2.61
CA ARG A 150 2.65 -12.30 -3.32
C ARG A 150 2.12 -12.55 -4.73
N MET A 151 1.15 -11.78 -5.20
CA MET A 151 0.71 -11.83 -6.59
C MET A 151 1.31 -10.63 -7.32
N ASP A 152 2.26 -10.93 -8.20
CA ASP A 152 2.80 -9.98 -9.15
C ASP A 152 1.80 -9.88 -10.33
N ILE A 153 1.40 -8.65 -10.63
CA ILE A 153 0.42 -8.34 -11.66
C ILE A 153 1.00 -7.24 -12.54
N GLU A 154 0.74 -7.31 -13.85
CA GLU A 154 1.01 -6.22 -14.78
C GLU A 154 -0.30 -5.46 -15.04
N LEU A 155 -0.28 -4.13 -14.86
CA LEU A 155 -1.44 -3.24 -15.02
C LEU A 155 -1.77 -2.95 -16.49
#